data_AF-B9A1S3-F1
#
_entry.id   AF-B9A1S3-F1
#
_cell.length_a   1.000
_cell.length_b   1.000
_cell.length_c   1.000
_cell.angle_alpha   90.00
_cell.angle_beta   90.00
_cell.angle_gamma   90.00
#
_symmetry.space_group_name_H-M   'P 1'
#
loop_
_entity.id
_entity.type
_entity.pdbx_description
1 polymer ?
#
loop_
_entity_poly.entity_id
_entity_poly.type
_entity_poly.pdbx_seq_one_letter_code
_entity_poly.pdbx_strand_id
1 'polypeptide(L)' 'WQVNLKPKGLGQSRNLTGVYRLCLSARTIGFVKLNCEQPSVTLQLMNIRRCGHSDSFFFIEVGR' A
#
# COMPACT_ATOMS: atom_id res chain seq x y z
N TRP A 1 8.97 -4.43 -1.75
CA TRP A 1 9.72 -3.21 -1.34
C TRP A 1 9.38 -2.82 0.08
N GLN A 2 10.37 -2.43 0.89
CA GLN A 2 10.11 -1.84 2.21
C GLN A 2 9.75 -0.35 2.05
N VAL A 3 8.63 0.07 2.62
CA VAL A 3 8.08 1.43 2.47
C VAL A 3 7.54 1.94 3.81
N ASN A 4 7.46 3.26 3.98
CA ASN A 4 6.81 3.90 5.13
C ASN A 4 5.45 4.46 4.70
N LEU A 5 4.36 3.82 5.13
CA LEU A 5 3.01 4.29 4.87
C LEU A 5 2.71 5.55 5.71
N LYS A 6 2.35 6.62 5.00
CA LYS A 6 2.03 7.92 5.59
C LYS A 6 0.57 7.98 6.04
N PRO A 7 0.24 8.77 7.08
CA PRO A 7 -1.14 9.01 7.54
C PRO A 7 -1.93 9.92 6.56
N LYS A 8 -2.09 9.47 5.31
CA LYS A 8 -2.85 10.17 4.26
C LYS A 8 -3.86 9.21 3.62
N GLY A 9 -5.08 9.69 3.36
CA GLY A 9 -6.14 8.91 2.72
C GLY A 9 -6.44 7.61 3.45
N LEU A 10 -6.21 6.48 2.77
CA LEU A 10 -6.38 5.14 3.35
C LEU A 10 -5.46 4.87 4.55
N GLY A 11 -4.27 5.48 4.58
CA GLY A 11 -3.35 5.36 5.71
C GLY A 11 -4.00 5.81 7.03
N GLN A 12 -4.73 6.93 7.00
CA GLN A 12 -5.43 7.46 8.17
C GLN A 12 -6.73 6.70 8.45
N SER A 13 -7.58 6.52 7.44
CA SER A 13 -8.93 5.93 7.63
C SER A 13 -8.91 4.44 7.99
N ARG A 14 -7.82 3.73 7.66
CA ARG A 14 -7.66 2.29 7.97
C ARG A 14 -6.53 2.03 8.98
N ASN A 15 -5.98 3.07 9.59
CA ASN A 15 -4.85 2.97 10.51
C ASN A 15 -3.65 2.17 9.93
N LEU A 16 -3.38 2.38 8.64
CA LEU A 16 -2.26 1.76 7.91
C LEU A 16 -1.09 2.74 7.86
N THR A 17 -0.32 2.84 8.94
CA THR A 17 0.81 3.77 9.08
C THR A 17 2.06 3.08 9.61
N GLY A 18 3.24 3.58 9.21
CA GLY A 18 4.53 3.06 9.65
C GLY A 18 5.21 2.16 8.62
N VAL A 19 6.10 1.27 9.07
CA VAL A 19 6.95 0.46 8.19
C VAL A 19 6.22 -0.80 7.71
N TYR A 20 6.10 -0.93 6.39
CA TYR A 20 5.47 -2.07 5.71
C TYR A 20 6.37 -2.62 4.60
N ARG A 21 6.09 -3.84 4.20
CA ARG A 21 6.56 -4.45 2.97
C ARG A 21 5.42 -4.42 1.94
N LEU A 22 5.62 -3.68 0.86
CA LEU A 22 4.81 -3.73 -0.35
C LEU A 22 5.21 -4.99 -1.13
N CYS A 23 4.28 -5.92 -1.26
CA CYS A 23 4.43 -7.21 -1.94
C CYS A 23 3.60 -7.18 -3.22
N LEU A 24 4.25 -7.15 -4.38
CA LEU A 24 3.58 -7.22 -5.69
C LEU A 24 3.53 -8.67 -6.17
N SER A 25 2.36 -9.08 -6.66
CA SER A 25 2.16 -10.34 -7.38
C SER A 25 1.66 -10.06 -8.79
N ALA A 26 1.37 -11.11 -9.56
CA ALA A 26 0.79 -10.98 -10.90
C ALA A 26 -0.59 -10.29 -10.93
N ARG A 27 -1.34 -10.29 -9.81
CA ARG A 27 -2.72 -9.77 -9.75
C ARG A 27 -2.99 -8.82 -8.59
N THR A 28 -2.12 -8.77 -7.59
CA THR A 28 -2.37 -8.04 -6.34
C THR A 28 -1.17 -7.27 -5.84
N ILE A 29 -1.44 -6.26 -5.01
CA ILE A 29 -0.46 -5.62 -4.12
C ILE A 29 -0.90 -5.86 -2.68
N GLY A 30 -0.04 -6.50 -1.89
CA GLY A 30 -0.21 -6.65 -0.46
C GLY A 30 0.66 -5.67 0.33
N PHE A 31 0.15 -5.16 1.45
CA PHE A 31 0.95 -4.43 2.43
C PHE A 31 1.06 -5.26 3.71
N VAL A 32 2.24 -5.78 3.98
CA VAL A 32 2.53 -6.60 5.17
C VAL A 32 3.28 -5.74 6.18
N LYS A 33 2.71 -5.56 7.39
CA LYS A 33 3.40 -4.81 8.45
C LYS A 33 4.68 -5.54 8.86
N LEU A 34 5.73 -4.81 9.20
CA LEU A 34 6.97 -5.43 9.69
C LEU A 34 6.65 -6.32 10.92
N ASN A 35 7.23 -7.52 10.96
CA ASN A 35 6.98 -8.55 11.98
C ASN A 35 5.57 -9.18 11.95
N CYS A 36 4.81 -9.01 10.86
CA CYS A 36 3.57 -9.74 10.63
C CYS A 36 3.73 -10.70 9.44
N GLU A 37 3.08 -11.86 9.50
CA GLU A 37 3.06 -12.83 8.39
C GLU A 37 1.92 -12.57 7.40
N GLN A 38 0.80 -12.01 7.86
CA GLN A 38 -0.35 -11.71 7.01
C GLN A 38 -0.37 -10.25 6.53
N PRO A 39 -0.85 -10.03 5.29
CA PRO A 39 -1.05 -8.67 4.78
C PRO A 39 -2.16 -7.95 5.55
N SER A 40 -1.89 -6.72 5.97
CA SER A 40 -2.90 -5.85 6.59
C SER A 40 -3.92 -5.36 5.57
N VAL A 41 -3.53 -5.28 4.29
CA VAL A 41 -4.44 -5.06 3.17
C VAL A 41 -3.89 -5.70 1.89
N THR A 42 -4.79 -6.24 1.08
CA THR A 42 -4.51 -6.76 -0.26
C THR A 42 -5.39 -6.03 -1.27
N LEU A 43 -4.76 -5.39 -2.25
CA LEU A 43 -5.42 -4.64 -3.32
C LEU A 43 -5.33 -5.44 -4.61
N GLN A 44 -6.44 -5.54 -5.34
CA GLN A 44 -6.43 -6.06 -6.70
C GLN A 44 -5.81 -5.02 -7.64
N LEU A 45 -4.89 -5.42 -8.52
CA LEU A 45 -4.26 -4.50 -9.47
C LEU A 45 -5.29 -3.83 -10.39
N MET A 46 -6.31 -4.58 -10.78
CA MET A 46 -7.47 -4.10 -11.55
C MET A 46 -8.28 -2.99 -10.86
N ASN A 47 -8.16 -2.82 -9.54
CA ASN A 47 -8.82 -1.76 -8.80
C ASN A 47 -7.95 -0.50 -8.66
N ILE A 48 -6.71 -0.50 -9.16
CA ILE A 48 -5.83 0.67 -9.12
C ILE A 48 -6.15 1.60 -10.29
N ARG A 49 -6.60 2.81 -9.99
CA ARG A 49 -6.94 3.82 -11.02
C ARG A 49 -5.69 4.51 -11.55
N ARG A 50 -4.76 4.81 -10.65
CA ARG A 50 -3.46 5.41 -10.98
C ARG A 50 -2.45 5.17 -9.86
N CYS A 51 -1.19 5.10 -10.24
CA CYS A 51 -0.07 5.19 -9.31
C CYS A 51 0.97 6.15 -9.89
N GLY A 52 1.79 6.74 -9.02
CA GLY A 52 2.82 7.68 -9.44
C GLY A 52 3.78 7.97 -8.31
N HIS A 53 4.75 8.83 -8.59
CA HIS A 53 5.71 9.27 -7.60
C HIS A 53 5.93 10.79 -7.70
N SER A 54 6.35 11.37 -6.58
CA SER A 54 6.81 12.75 -6.45
C SER A 54 7.93 12.74 -5.42
N ASP A 55 9.15 13.12 -5.81
CA ASP A 55 10.35 13.03 -4.98
C ASP A 55 10.53 11.61 -4.40
N SER A 56 10.57 11.49 -3.07
CA SER A 56 10.68 10.24 -2.33
C SER A 56 9.33 9.60 -1.98
N PHE A 57 8.21 10.14 -2.48
CA PHE A 57 6.87 9.62 -2.24
C PHE A 57 6.36 8.85 -3.43
N PHE A 58 5.79 7.68 -3.16
CA PHE A 58 4.99 6.90 -4.10
C PHE A 58 3.55 6.88 -3.62
N PHE A 59 2.59 7.01 -4.55
CA PHE A 59 1.17 6.96 -4.24
C PHE A 59 0.43 5.96 -5.13
N ILE A 60 -0.61 5.35 -4.57
CA ILE A 60 -1.58 4.50 -5.27
C ILE A 60 -2.96 5.06 -4.96
N GLU A 61 -3.71 5.38 -6.01
CA GLU A 61 -5.13 5.67 -5.90
C GLU A 61 -5.93 4.45 -6.36
N VAL A 62 -6.77 3.95 -5.47
CA VAL A 62 -7.66 2.83 -5.73
C VAL A 62 -9.08 3.31 -6.03
N GLY A 63 -9.77 2.57 -6.91
CA GLY A 63 -11.18 2.74 -7.20
C GLY A 63 -12.08 2.10 -6.15
N ARG A 64 -13.39 2.17 -6.43
CA ARG A 64 -14.44 1.54 -5.62
C ARG A 64 -14.50 0.05 -5.88
#